data_AF-A0A0G4KW00-F1
#
_entry.id   AF-A0A0G4KW00-F1
#
_cell.length_a   1.000
_cell.length_b   1.000
_cell.length_c   1.000
_cell.angle_alpha   90.00
_cell.angle_beta   90.00
_cell.angle_gamma   90.00
#
_symmetry.space_group_name_H-M   'P 1'
#
loop_
_entity.id
_entity.type
_entity.pdbx_description
1 polymer ?
#
loop_
_entity_poly.entity_id
_entity_poly.type
_entity_poly.pdbx_seq_one_letter_code
_entity_poly.pdbx_strand_id
1 'polypeptide(L)'
;MTTNHVEKLDKALIRPGRVDMIVKFSQADAEIIGAIFRAIYAPLEGDDGDGHEAADRDAPGVDADAEKAAAEAAAARMAKTVAHVEALSHEFVARIPAHEFSPAEIQGFLMRHKRSPDAAIEHAAQWVIDTRKQKKEKEIKAAEERRAEEEKEKEKEKEKEKEKETTSDGKEAASEKTKTARAEHLQGPGSDSGYATSVES
;
A
#
# COMPACT_ATOMS: atom_id res chain seq x y z
N MET A 1 8.69 -13.07 -0.43
CA MET A 1 7.29 -12.68 -0.12
C MET A 1 7.31 -11.35 0.63
N THR A 2 6.40 -10.43 0.34
CA THR A 2 6.28 -9.13 1.04
C THR A 2 4.84 -8.93 1.51
N THR A 3 4.64 -8.31 2.68
CA THR A 3 3.31 -7.98 3.21
C THR A 3 3.41 -6.78 4.15
N ASN A 4 2.40 -5.91 4.11
CA ASN A 4 2.24 -4.81 5.07
C ASN A 4 1.61 -5.28 6.39
N HIS A 5 0.94 -6.43 6.37
CA HIS A 5 0.16 -6.98 7.48
C HIS A 5 0.56 -8.44 7.72
N VAL A 6 1.70 -8.65 8.38
CA VAL A 6 2.21 -9.99 8.68
C VAL A 6 1.32 -10.72 9.69
N GLU A 7 0.65 -9.98 10.57
CA GLU A 7 -0.28 -10.46 11.59
C GLU A 7 -1.56 -11.08 11.02
N LYS A 8 -1.93 -10.71 9.79
CA LYS A 8 -3.09 -11.26 9.09
C LYS A 8 -2.74 -12.51 8.27
N LEU A 9 -1.47 -12.89 8.23
CA LEU A 9 -1.01 -14.00 7.43
C LEU A 9 -1.22 -15.33 8.16
N ASP A 10 -1.68 -16.34 7.44
CA ASP A 10 -1.85 -17.69 8.00
C ASP A 10 -0.51 -18.23 8.52
N LYS A 11 -0.52 -18.78 9.75
CA LYS A 11 0.66 -19.42 10.37
C LYS A 11 1.24 -20.54 9.51
N ALA A 12 0.42 -21.21 8.71
CA ALA A 12 0.87 -22.23 7.76
C ALA A 12 1.77 -21.65 6.66
N LEU A 13 1.65 -20.37 6.32
CA LEU A 13 2.46 -19.70 5.30
C LEU A 13 3.84 -19.28 5.81
N ILE A 14 3.98 -18.97 7.10
CA ILE A 14 5.24 -18.52 7.71
C ILE A 14 6.01 -19.62 8.46
N ARG A 15 5.54 -20.86 8.40
CA ARG A 15 6.20 -21.98 9.08
C ARG A 15 7.60 -22.28 8.48
N PRO A 16 8.54 -22.83 9.27
CA PRO A 16 9.84 -23.27 8.77
C PRO A 16 9.71 -24.19 7.55
N GLY A 17 10.57 -23.99 6.54
CA GLY A 17 10.52 -24.70 5.25
C GLY A 17 9.56 -24.09 4.21
N ARG A 18 8.79 -23.04 4.56
CA ARG A 18 8.12 -22.16 3.59
C ARG A 18 8.71 -20.75 3.58
N VAL A 19 9.03 -20.24 4.76
CA VAL A 19 9.74 -18.97 4.96
C VAL A 19 10.85 -19.20 5.97
N ASP A 20 12.09 -19.05 5.53
CA ASP A 20 13.27 -19.31 6.35
C ASP A 20 13.84 -18.04 7.01
N MET A 21 13.48 -16.85 6.51
CA MET A 21 13.88 -15.56 7.08
C MET A 21 12.76 -14.52 6.93
N ILE A 22 12.53 -13.76 7.99
CA ILE A 22 11.59 -12.64 8.01
C ILE A 22 12.37 -11.38 8.40
N VAL A 23 12.37 -10.39 7.52
CA VAL A 23 12.99 -9.08 7.75
C VAL A 23 11.91 -8.03 7.78
N LYS A 24 11.85 -7.25 8.86
CA LYS A 24 10.91 -6.13 8.99
C LYS A 24 11.57 -4.87 8.46
N PHE A 25 11.01 -4.31 7.40
CA PHE A 25 11.36 -2.97 6.94
C PHE A 25 10.60 -1.94 7.77
N SER A 26 11.33 -1.02 8.39
CA SER A 26 10.78 0.05 9.22
C SER A 26 10.89 1.41 8.51
N GLN A 27 10.44 2.48 9.18
CA GLN A 27 10.67 3.83 8.69
C GLN A 27 12.14 4.22 8.82
N ALA A 28 12.59 5.15 7.98
CA ALA A 28 13.99 5.47 7.81
C ALA A 28 14.61 5.97 9.11
N ASP A 29 15.68 5.32 9.56
CA ASP A 29 16.52 5.79 10.65
C ASP A 29 17.53 6.83 10.14
N ALA A 30 18.30 7.43 11.06
CA ALA A 30 19.31 8.42 10.72
C ALA A 30 20.34 7.91 9.69
N GLU A 31 20.70 6.63 9.76
CA GLU A 31 21.66 6.02 8.85
C GLU A 31 21.10 5.93 7.42
N ILE A 32 19.88 5.43 7.28
CA ILE A 32 19.15 5.35 6.01
C ILE A 32 18.91 6.75 5.45
N ILE A 33 18.50 7.72 6.27
CA ILE A 33 18.29 9.12 5.85
C ILE A 33 19.58 9.67 5.22
N GLY A 34 20.72 9.52 5.91
CA GLY A 34 22.01 10.00 5.41
C GLY A 34 22.50 9.21 4.20
N ALA A 35 22.24 7.90 4.14
CA ALA A 35 22.58 7.06 3.00
C ALA A 35 21.80 7.46 1.74
N ILE A 36 20.50 7.74 1.85
CA ILE A 36 19.69 8.21 0.71
C ILE A 36 20.21 9.57 0.21
N PHE A 37 20.52 10.49 1.13
CA PHE A 37 21.06 11.81 0.75
C PHE A 37 22.37 11.66 -0.04
N ARG A 38 23.33 10.90 0.50
CA ARG A 38 24.61 10.64 -0.18
C ARG A 38 24.39 9.90 -1.50
N ALA A 39 23.51 8.92 -1.58
CA ALA A 39 23.26 8.18 -2.81
C ALA A 39 22.68 9.06 -3.93
N ILE A 40 21.92 10.10 -3.60
CA ILE A 40 21.32 11.02 -4.59
C ILE A 40 22.31 12.09 -5.04
N TYR A 41 23.16 12.58 -4.14
CA TYR A 41 24.05 13.72 -4.41
C TYR A 41 25.52 13.36 -4.57
N ALA A 42 25.94 12.13 -4.30
CA ALA A 42 27.30 11.69 -4.55
C ALA A 42 27.60 11.82 -6.06
N PRO A 43 28.77 12.37 -6.43
CA PRO A 43 29.20 12.41 -7.82
C PRO A 43 29.15 11.00 -8.41
N LEU A 44 28.35 10.81 -9.45
CA LEU A 44 28.36 9.58 -10.22
C LEU A 44 29.49 9.67 -11.25
N GLU A 45 30.14 8.53 -11.50
CA GLU A 45 31.14 8.40 -12.55
C GLU A 45 30.51 8.79 -13.90
N GLY A 46 30.99 9.88 -14.51
CA GLY A 46 30.42 10.45 -15.73
C GLY A 46 29.39 11.58 -15.55
N ASP A 47 29.17 12.09 -14.32
CA ASP A 47 28.44 13.35 -14.06
C ASP A 47 29.31 14.60 -14.36
N ASP A 48 30.23 14.46 -15.32
CA ASP A 48 30.97 15.56 -15.94
C ASP A 48 29.99 16.36 -16.80
N GLY A 49 29.08 17.09 -16.16
CA GLY A 49 28.18 18.08 -16.73
C GLY A 49 27.58 17.73 -18.09
N ASP A 50 26.25 17.62 -18.15
CA ASP A 50 25.48 17.94 -19.35
C ASP A 50 25.58 19.45 -19.69
N GLY A 51 26.81 19.98 -19.75
CA GLY A 51 27.18 21.22 -20.40
C GLY A 51 27.69 20.84 -21.79
N HIS A 52 26.99 21.33 -22.80
CA HIS A 52 27.29 21.18 -24.21
C HIS A 52 28.62 21.87 -24.57
N GLU A 53 29.75 21.32 -24.14
CA GLU A 53 31.06 21.56 -24.74
C GLU A 53 31.69 20.19 -25.03
N ALA A 54 31.14 19.55 -26.07
CA ALA A 54 31.95 18.73 -26.95
C ALA A 54 32.96 19.67 -27.65
N ALA A 55 33.95 20.16 -26.89
CA ALA A 55 35.19 20.62 -27.46
C ALA A 55 35.87 19.36 -28.02
N ASP A 56 35.62 19.14 -29.31
CA ASP A 56 36.51 18.53 -30.28
C ASP A 56 37.50 17.49 -29.70
N ARG A 57 37.02 16.25 -29.51
CA ARG A 57 37.85 15.13 -29.03
C ARG A 57 38.75 14.52 -30.11
N ASP A 58 38.82 15.15 -31.29
CA ASP A 58 39.64 14.68 -32.43
C ASP A 58 40.84 15.61 -32.71
N ALA A 59 41.42 16.21 -31.67
CA ALA A 59 42.76 16.80 -31.76
C ALA A 59 43.82 15.73 -31.46
N PRO A 60 44.63 15.27 -32.44
CA PRO A 60 45.69 14.32 -32.18
C PRO A 60 46.84 15.02 -31.44
N GLY A 61 47.06 14.62 -30.17
CA GLY A 61 48.25 14.99 -29.40
C GLY A 61 48.00 15.75 -28.10
N VAL A 62 47.20 15.20 -27.18
CA VAL A 62 47.29 15.59 -25.77
C VAL A 62 48.51 14.89 -25.16
N ASP A 63 49.47 15.68 -24.67
CA ASP A 63 50.61 15.16 -23.92
C ASP A 63 50.11 14.31 -22.74
N ALA A 64 50.72 13.14 -22.50
CA ALA A 64 50.33 12.24 -21.41
C ALA A 64 50.35 12.93 -20.03
N ASP A 65 51.22 13.93 -19.86
CA ASP A 65 51.27 14.78 -18.67
C ASP A 65 50.06 15.71 -18.52
N ALA A 66 49.50 16.21 -19.64
CA ALA A 66 48.30 17.04 -19.63
C ALA A 66 47.04 16.22 -19.31
N GLU A 67 46.94 14.99 -19.85
CA GLU A 67 45.85 14.05 -19.52
C GLU A 67 45.89 13.67 -18.03
N LYS A 68 47.08 13.38 -17.50
CA LYS A 68 47.27 13.08 -16.08
C LYS A 68 46.92 14.25 -15.17
N ALA A 69 47.34 15.47 -15.52
CA ALA A 69 47.01 16.67 -14.75
C ALA A 69 45.50 16.97 -14.75
N ALA A 70 44.82 16.76 -15.88
CA ALA A 70 43.36 16.89 -15.98
C ALA A 70 42.63 15.85 -15.12
N ALA A 71 43.09 14.59 -15.14
CA ALA A 71 42.53 13.52 -14.31
C ALA A 71 42.72 13.80 -12.80
N GLU A 72 43.88 14.31 -12.39
CA GLU A 72 44.16 14.68 -11.00
C GLU A 72 43.29 15.86 -10.53
N ALA A 73 43.11 16.88 -11.39
CA ALA A 73 42.22 17.99 -11.12
C ALA A 73 40.74 17.56 -11.03
N ALA A 74 40.30 16.64 -11.90
CA ALA A 74 38.97 16.04 -11.84
C ALA A 74 38.76 15.25 -10.53
N ALA A 75 39.71 14.39 -10.17
CA ALA A 75 39.67 13.65 -8.91
C ALA A 75 39.62 14.57 -7.68
N ALA A 76 40.40 15.66 -7.68
CA ALA A 76 40.38 16.65 -6.59
C ALA A 76 39.02 17.37 -6.49
N ARG A 77 38.38 17.69 -7.62
CA ARG A 77 37.02 18.27 -7.64
C ARG A 77 35.99 17.29 -7.12
N MET A 78 36.04 16.04 -7.58
CA MET A 78 35.14 14.97 -7.11
C MET A 78 35.27 14.78 -5.59
N ALA A 79 36.50 14.70 -5.07
CA ALA A 79 36.75 14.57 -3.64
C ALA A 79 36.16 15.74 -2.83
N LYS A 80 36.28 16.97 -3.34
CA LYS A 80 35.67 18.16 -2.71
C LYS A 80 34.14 18.07 -2.69
N THR A 81 33.52 17.63 -3.80
CA THR A 81 32.07 17.45 -3.86
C THR A 81 31.60 16.35 -2.90
N VAL A 82 32.31 15.22 -2.83
CA VAL A 82 32.01 14.14 -1.88
C VAL A 82 32.05 14.65 -0.44
N ALA A 83 33.11 15.36 -0.05
CA ALA A 83 33.24 15.91 1.30
C ALA A 83 32.13 16.93 1.63
N HIS A 84 31.73 17.75 0.65
CA HIS A 84 30.62 18.69 0.80
C HIS A 84 29.28 17.97 0.99
N VAL A 85 28.99 16.95 0.17
CA VAL A 85 27.78 16.13 0.28
C VAL A 85 27.73 15.38 1.60
N GLU A 86 28.86 14.89 2.09
CA GLU A 86 28.96 14.24 3.41
C GLU A 86 28.61 15.21 4.54
N ALA A 87 29.16 16.43 4.52
CA ALA A 87 28.83 17.46 5.51
C ALA A 87 27.33 17.81 5.49
N LEU A 88 26.76 18.02 4.29
CA LEU A 88 25.33 18.30 4.15
C LEU A 88 24.47 17.11 4.57
N SER A 89 24.92 15.88 4.35
CA SER A 89 24.21 14.68 4.78
C SER A 89 24.00 14.68 6.30
N HIS A 90 25.02 15.03 7.07
CA HIS A 90 24.90 15.15 8.53
C HIS A 90 23.89 16.22 8.94
N GLU A 91 23.89 17.36 8.25
CA GLU A 91 22.92 18.43 8.51
C GLU A 91 21.49 18.01 8.14
N PHE A 92 21.32 17.29 7.03
CA PHE A 92 20.02 16.76 6.62
C PHE A 92 19.46 15.82 7.68
N VAL A 93 20.28 14.86 8.13
CA VAL A 93 19.91 13.88 9.15
C VAL A 93 19.50 14.57 10.46
N ALA A 94 20.16 15.67 10.84
CA ALA A 94 19.79 16.43 12.03
C ALA A 94 18.43 17.16 11.89
N ARG A 95 18.02 17.52 10.68
CA ARG A 95 16.74 18.21 10.40
C ARG A 95 15.57 17.26 10.24
N ILE A 96 15.80 16.01 9.83
CA ILE A 96 14.76 15.02 9.58
C ILE A 96 14.57 14.10 10.81
N PRO A 97 13.35 14.01 11.38
CA PRO A 97 13.05 13.07 12.45
C PRO A 97 13.26 11.60 12.04
N ALA A 98 14.06 10.86 12.81
CA ALA A 98 14.28 9.44 12.61
C ALA A 98 12.99 8.63 12.88
N HIS A 99 12.80 7.57 12.09
CA HIS A 99 11.67 6.63 12.15
C HIS A 99 10.27 7.24 11.95
N GLU A 100 10.16 8.40 11.28
CA GLU A 100 8.87 9.06 10.99
C GLU A 100 8.47 9.05 9.50
N PHE A 101 9.46 8.95 8.62
CA PHE A 101 9.26 8.97 7.18
C PHE A 101 9.79 7.68 6.56
N SER A 102 9.09 7.17 5.55
CA SER A 102 9.58 6.04 4.76
C SER A 102 10.75 6.47 3.87
N PRO A 103 11.66 5.55 3.51
CA PRO A 103 12.74 5.81 2.56
C PRO A 103 12.23 6.44 1.25
N ALA A 104 11.07 6.00 0.75
CA ALA A 104 10.47 6.50 -0.48
C ALA A 104 9.98 7.95 -0.38
N GLU A 105 9.43 8.35 0.77
CA GLU A 105 9.01 9.74 1.00
C GLU A 105 10.22 10.69 0.98
N ILE A 106 11.30 10.30 1.66
CA ILE A 106 12.55 11.07 1.73
C ILE A 106 13.19 11.15 0.35
N GLN A 107 13.31 10.02 -0.34
CA GLN A 107 13.82 10.00 -1.71
C GLN A 107 12.98 10.89 -2.62
N GLY A 108 11.65 10.82 -2.52
CA GLY A 108 10.75 11.67 -3.30
C GLY A 108 10.96 13.17 -3.04
N PHE A 109 11.25 13.57 -1.80
CA PHE A 109 11.61 14.95 -1.47
C PHE A 109 12.92 15.36 -2.14
N LEU A 110 13.98 14.57 -1.95
CA LEU A 110 15.31 14.88 -2.48
C LEU A 110 15.36 14.91 -4.02
N MET A 111 14.56 14.07 -4.68
CA MET A 111 14.44 14.08 -6.15
C MET A 111 13.87 15.39 -6.70
N ARG A 112 13.11 16.18 -5.92
CA ARG A 112 12.66 17.52 -6.32
C ARG A 112 13.80 18.54 -6.30
N HIS A 113 14.86 18.25 -5.55
CA HIS A 113 16.05 19.07 -5.38
C HIS A 113 17.29 18.37 -5.95
N LYS A 114 17.15 17.57 -7.02
CA LYS A 114 18.18 16.63 -7.52
C LYS A 114 19.56 17.25 -7.76
N ARG A 115 19.63 18.52 -8.17
CA ARG A 115 20.90 19.22 -8.51
C ARG A 115 21.35 20.24 -7.47
N SER A 116 20.69 20.29 -6.31
CA SER A 116 20.92 21.33 -5.32
C SER A 116 20.80 20.75 -3.90
N PRO A 117 21.88 20.14 -3.37
CA PRO A 117 21.85 19.57 -2.03
C PRO A 117 21.63 20.65 -0.96
N ASP A 118 22.18 21.86 -1.14
CA ASP A 118 21.95 22.99 -0.23
C ASP A 118 20.48 23.39 -0.15
N ALA A 119 19.80 23.49 -1.31
CA ALA A 119 18.38 23.79 -1.36
C ALA A 119 17.54 22.72 -0.66
N ALA A 120 17.93 21.44 -0.76
CA ALA A 120 17.26 20.37 -0.05
C ALA A 120 17.36 20.55 1.48
N ILE A 121 18.50 21.01 1.99
CA ILE A 121 18.70 21.33 3.41
C ILE A 121 17.81 22.50 3.84
N GLU A 122 17.80 23.58 3.07
CA GLU A 122 17.00 24.78 3.35
C GLU A 122 15.50 24.44 3.46
N HIS A 123 14.99 23.61 2.55
CA HIS A 123 13.59 23.22 2.51
C HIS A 123 13.22 22.03 3.41
N ALA A 124 14.20 21.32 3.98
CA ALA A 124 13.97 20.10 4.76
C ALA A 124 12.99 20.31 5.92
N ALA A 125 13.18 21.37 6.71
CA ALA A 125 12.34 21.65 7.88
C ALA A 125 10.88 21.94 7.49
N GLN A 126 10.69 22.73 6.42
CA GLN A 126 9.36 23.03 5.90
C GLN A 126 8.68 21.77 5.35
N TRP A 127 9.44 20.95 4.63
CA TRP A 127 8.93 19.68 4.09
C TRP A 127 8.43 18.73 5.19
N VAL A 128 9.12 18.65 6.34
CA VAL A 128 8.67 17.84 7.49
C VAL A 128 7.30 18.32 7.99
N ILE A 129 7.11 19.63 8.11
CA ILE A 129 5.85 20.24 8.56
C ILE A 129 4.72 19.94 7.56
N ASP A 130 4.97 20.18 6.27
CA ASP A 130 3.97 19.99 5.23
C ASP A 130 3.59 18.51 5.08
N THR A 131 4.57 17.61 5.16
CA THR A 131 4.33 16.17 5.07
C THR A 131 3.52 15.66 6.26
N ARG A 132 3.80 16.14 7.48
CA ARG A 132 2.97 15.83 8.66
C ARG A 132 1.51 16.27 8.49
N LYS A 133 1.30 17.47 7.94
CA LYS A 133 -0.05 18.00 7.66
C LYS A 133 -0.77 17.13 6.63
N GLN A 134 -0.11 16.84 5.51
CA GLN A 134 -0.65 16.01 4.45
C GLN A 134 -0.95 14.57 4.91
N LYS A 135 -0.09 13.97 5.76
CA LYS A 135 -0.35 12.65 6.35
C LYS A 135 -1.63 12.65 7.18
N LYS A 136 -1.77 13.61 8.11
CA LYS A 136 -2.96 13.71 8.96
C LYS A 136 -4.24 13.90 8.12
N GLU A 137 -4.20 14.75 7.11
CA GLU A 137 -5.34 14.97 6.22
C GLU A 137 -5.71 13.70 5.44
N LYS A 138 -4.71 12.99 4.89
CA LYS A 138 -4.91 11.72 4.20
C LYS A 138 -5.44 10.63 5.13
N GLU A 139 -4.95 10.54 6.36
CA GLU A 139 -5.41 9.58 7.36
C GLU A 139 -6.87 9.84 7.76
N ILE A 140 -7.25 11.10 7.99
CA ILE A 140 -8.64 11.48 8.30
C ILE A 140 -9.54 11.09 7.13
N LYS A 141 -9.17 11.48 5.91
CA LYS A 141 -9.95 11.17 4.71
C LYS A 141 -10.09 9.65 4.51
N ALA A 142 -9.00 8.90 4.65
CA ALA A 142 -9.03 7.44 4.52
C ALA A 142 -9.88 6.77 5.61
N ALA A 143 -9.89 7.31 6.83
CA ALA A 143 -10.72 6.82 7.92
C ALA A 143 -12.22 7.11 7.68
N GLU A 144 -12.56 8.29 7.16
CA GLU A 144 -13.93 8.65 6.75
C GLU A 144 -14.43 7.74 5.63
N GLU A 145 -13.61 7.53 4.58
CA GLU A 145 -13.93 6.63 3.47
C GLU A 145 -14.14 5.19 3.96
N ARG A 146 -13.26 4.68 4.84
CA ARG A 146 -13.40 3.34 5.42
C ARG A 146 -14.69 3.21 6.25
N ARG A 147 -15.02 4.20 7.08
CA ARG A 147 -16.27 4.18 7.87
C ARG A 147 -17.50 4.17 6.98
N ALA A 148 -17.50 4.98 5.92
CA ALA A 148 -18.60 5.01 4.95
C ALA A 148 -18.74 3.68 4.19
N GLU A 149 -17.63 3.00 3.88
CA GLU A 149 -17.67 1.68 3.24
C GLU A 149 -18.19 0.59 4.19
N GLU A 150 -17.73 0.57 5.45
CA GLU A 150 -18.21 -0.36 6.48
C GLU A 150 -19.71 -0.17 6.80
N GLU A 151 -20.21 1.07 6.83
CA GLU A 151 -21.64 1.35 7.02
C GLU A 151 -22.48 0.82 5.85
N LYS A 152 -22.04 1.08 4.61
CA LYS A 152 -22.71 0.56 3.40
C LYS A 152 -22.70 -0.97 3.36
N GLU A 153 -21.63 -1.61 3.81
CA GLU A 153 -21.55 -3.07 3.86
C GLU A 153 -22.52 -3.65 4.90
N LYS A 154 -22.58 -3.06 6.11
CA LYS A 154 -23.54 -3.45 7.15
C LYS A 154 -25.00 -3.24 6.74
N GLU A 155 -25.31 -2.15 6.03
CA GLU A 155 -26.66 -1.93 5.50
C GLU A 155 -27.04 -3.01 4.48
N LYS A 156 -26.15 -3.34 3.55
CA LYS A 156 -26.37 -4.42 2.57
C LYS A 156 -26.51 -5.79 3.24
N GLU A 157 -25.74 -6.08 4.29
CA GLU A 157 -25.90 -7.33 5.05
C GLU A 157 -27.26 -7.39 5.75
N LYS A 158 -27.67 -6.30 6.44
CA LYS A 158 -28.98 -6.22 7.09
C LYS A 158 -30.13 -6.34 6.09
N GLU A 159 -30.01 -5.76 4.91
CA GLU A 159 -31.03 -5.86 3.86
C GLU A 159 -31.15 -7.30 3.33
N LYS A 160 -30.01 -7.96 3.06
CA LYS A 160 -29.96 -9.38 2.66
C LYS A 160 -30.52 -10.31 3.74
N GLU A 161 -30.30 -9.99 5.01
CA GLU A 161 -30.81 -10.78 6.14
C GLU A 161 -32.34 -10.63 6.27
N LYS A 162 -32.87 -9.40 6.16
CA LYS A 162 -34.32 -9.14 6.12
C LYS A 162 -35.01 -9.82 4.92
N GLU A 163 -34.38 -9.82 3.75
CA GLU A 163 -34.93 -10.50 2.56
C GLU A 163 -34.98 -12.02 2.73
N LYS A 164 -33.98 -12.62 3.40
CA LYS A 164 -34.02 -14.05 3.77
C LYS A 164 -35.11 -14.38 4.80
N GLU A 165 -35.35 -13.51 5.78
CA GLU A 165 -36.34 -13.72 6.83
C GLU A 165 -37.78 -13.63 6.27
N THR A 166 -38.05 -12.61 5.44
CA THR A 166 -39.36 -12.46 4.77
C THR A 166 -39.69 -13.59 3.80
N THR A 167 -38.69 -14.21 3.17
CA THR A 167 -38.89 -15.37 2.28
C THR A 167 -39.08 -16.68 3.05
N SER A 168 -38.62 -16.80 4.31
CA SER A 168 -38.95 -17.95 5.17
C SER A 168 -40.36 -17.88 5.75
N ASP A 169 -40.80 -16.71 6.24
CA ASP A 169 -42.15 -16.52 6.80
C ASP A 169 -43.27 -16.76 5.76
N GLY A 170 -43.05 -16.33 4.51
CA GLY A 170 -43.99 -16.60 3.42
C GLY A 170 -44.17 -18.08 3.09
N LYS A 171 -43.15 -18.90 3.37
CA LYS A 171 -43.17 -20.36 3.15
C LYS A 171 -43.89 -21.10 4.28
N GLU A 172 -43.81 -20.59 5.51
CA GLU A 172 -44.54 -21.12 6.67
C GLU A 172 -46.04 -20.79 6.61
N ALA A 173 -46.40 -19.54 6.28
CA ALA A 173 -47.81 -19.14 6.13
C ALA A 173 -48.54 -19.87 4.98
N ALA A 174 -47.84 -20.23 3.90
CA ALA A 174 -48.38 -21.06 2.83
C ALA A 174 -48.58 -22.52 3.27
N SER A 175 -47.68 -23.07 4.08
CA SER A 175 -47.82 -24.42 4.63
C SER A 175 -49.02 -24.54 5.59
N GLU A 176 -49.31 -23.51 6.37
CA GLU A 176 -50.39 -23.53 7.36
C GLU A 176 -51.77 -23.40 6.70
N LYS A 177 -51.93 -22.52 5.70
CA LYS A 177 -53.16 -22.40 4.90
C LYS A 177 -53.51 -23.67 4.11
N THR A 178 -52.51 -24.45 3.70
CA THR A 178 -52.74 -25.71 2.97
C THR A 178 -53.16 -26.85 3.91
N LYS A 179 -52.79 -26.79 5.19
CA LYS A 179 -53.21 -27.76 6.21
C LYS A 179 -54.63 -27.49 6.73
N THR A 180 -55.02 -26.23 6.91
CA THR A 180 -56.39 -25.86 7.34
C THR A 180 -57.43 -26.16 6.26
N ALA A 181 -57.13 -25.88 4.98
CA ALA A 181 -58.03 -26.21 3.87
C ALA A 181 -58.26 -27.74 3.69
N ARG A 182 -57.29 -28.57 4.10
CA ARG A 182 -57.40 -30.05 4.05
C ARG A 182 -58.19 -30.62 5.23
N ALA A 183 -58.24 -29.93 6.37
CA ALA A 183 -58.99 -30.36 7.54
C ALA A 183 -60.50 -30.09 7.41
N GLU A 184 -60.90 -29.02 6.71
CA GLU A 184 -62.32 -28.69 6.48
C GLU A 184 -63.01 -29.61 5.45
N HIS A 185 -62.25 -30.38 4.66
CA HIS A 185 -62.81 -31.29 3.64
C HIS A 185 -63.12 -32.72 4.15
N LEU A 186 -62.93 -33.01 5.45
CA LEU A 186 -63.04 -34.37 6.00
C LEU A 186 -64.22 -34.60 6.97
N GLN A 187 -65.18 -33.68 7.05
CA GLN A 187 -66.41 -33.88 7.84
C GLN A 187 -67.69 -33.80 6.99
N GLY A 188 -68.13 -34.97 6.52
CA GLY A 188 -69.53 -35.34 6.27
C GLY A 188 -69.92 -35.75 4.84
N PRO A 189 -70.92 -36.63 4.62
CA PRO A 189 -71.36 -37.81 5.38
C PRO A 189 -71.21 -39.11 4.55
N GLY A 190 -70.84 -40.22 5.20
CA GLY A 190 -70.76 -41.54 4.55
C GLY A 190 -72.15 -42.14 4.32
N SER A 191 -72.55 -42.30 3.06
CA SER A 191 -73.76 -43.00 2.65
C SER A 191 -73.51 -44.50 2.50
N ASP A 192 -74.32 -45.25 3.24
CA ASP A 192 -74.54 -46.70 3.22
C ASP A 192 -74.90 -47.24 1.82
N SER A 193 -74.31 -48.38 1.45
CA SER A 193 -74.78 -49.19 0.31
C SER A 193 -74.34 -50.65 0.50
N GLY A 194 -75.19 -51.40 1.19
CA GLY A 194 -75.14 -52.86 1.23
C GLY A 194 -75.77 -53.47 -0.02
N TYR A 195 -75.13 -54.52 -0.55
CA TYR A 195 -75.77 -55.48 -1.44
C TYR A 195 -75.78 -56.85 -0.77
N ALA A 196 -76.98 -57.30 -0.41
CA ALA A 196 -77.29 -58.66 0.01
C ALA A 196 -77.92 -59.43 -1.16
N THR A 197 -77.54 -60.69 -1.25
CA THR A 197 -77.96 -61.76 -2.17
C THR A 197 -79.35 -62.34 -1.88
N SER A 198 -80.09 -62.76 -2.92
CA SER A 198 -80.98 -63.95 -3.02
C SER A 198 -81.84 -63.82 -4.31
N VAL A 199 -81.87 -64.76 -5.29
CA VAL A 199 -82.31 -66.17 -5.33
C VAL A 199 -83.84 -66.34 -5.58
N GLU A 200 -84.15 -67.20 -6.56
CA GLU A 200 -85.43 -67.88 -6.89
C GLU A 200 -86.60 -67.02 -7.45
N SER A 201 -87.42 -67.45 -8.42
CA SER A 201 -87.48 -68.68 -9.24
C SER A 201 -88.28 -68.40 -10.53
#